data_AF-F6FW23-F1
#
_entry.id   AF-F6FW23-F1
#
_cell.length_a   1.000
_cell.length_b   1.000
_cell.length_c   1.000
_cell.angle_alpha   90.00
_cell.angle_beta   90.00
_cell.angle_gamma   90.00
#
_symmetry.space_group_name_H-M   'P 1'
#
loop_
_entity.id
_entity.type
_entity.pdbx_description
1 polymer ?
#
loop_
_entity_poly.entity_id
_entity_poly.type
_entity_poly.pdbx_seq_one_letter_code
_entity_poly.pdbx_strand_id
1 'polypeptide(L)'
;MSATMHRAKARARAAHVTVGQVRHRPDGGVEIDCSCGMVLTNGPDWSLDEHIRLHRAEARYVALSAVAPAGMPRLLPVGVDRLPL
;
A
#
# COMPACT_ATOMS: atom_id res chain seq x y z
N MET A 1 -21.50 -0.24 -0.99
CA MET A 1 -20.36 -0.36 -1.94
C MET A 1 -20.81 -1.24 -3.11
N SER A 2 -20.53 -0.86 -4.36
CA SER A 2 -20.96 -1.66 -5.53
C SER A 2 -20.25 -3.02 -5.59
N ALA A 3 -20.87 -4.00 -6.26
CA ALA A 3 -20.25 -5.34 -6.43
C ALA A 3 -18.88 -5.26 -7.11
N THR A 4 -18.70 -4.34 -8.06
CA THR A 4 -17.43 -4.11 -8.75
C THR A 4 -16.35 -3.58 -7.80
N MET A 5 -16.68 -2.58 -6.97
CA MET A 5 -15.75 -2.06 -5.96
C MET A 5 -15.40 -3.11 -4.90
N HIS A 6 -16.37 -3.90 -4.46
CA HIS A 6 -16.12 -5.00 -3.53
C HIS A 6 -15.10 -6.00 -4.08
N ARG A 7 -15.30 -6.44 -5.34
CA ARG A 7 -14.35 -7.33 -6.02
C ARG A 7 -12.98 -6.68 -6.24
N ALA A 8 -12.91 -5.39 -6.54
CA ALA A 8 -11.64 -4.67 -6.68
C ALA A 8 -10.86 -4.65 -5.36
N LYS A 9 -11.52 -4.30 -4.25
CA LYS A 9 -10.92 -4.33 -2.90
C LYS A 9 -10.42 -5.73 -2.53
N ALA A 10 -11.22 -6.76 -2.77
CA ALA A 10 -10.86 -8.14 -2.46
C ALA A 10 -9.64 -8.60 -3.26
N ARG A 11 -9.59 -8.30 -4.57
CA ARG A 11 -8.44 -8.59 -5.43
C ARG A 11 -7.17 -7.88 -4.98
N ALA A 12 -7.25 -6.58 -4.66
CA ALA A 12 -6.10 -5.83 -4.15
C ALA A 12 -5.55 -6.45 -2.85
N ARG A 13 -6.43 -6.85 -1.93
CA ARG A 13 -6.00 -7.52 -0.69
C ARG A 13 -5.31 -8.86 -0.98
N ALA A 14 -5.84 -9.65 -1.91
CA ALA A 14 -5.27 -10.95 -2.25
C ALA A 14 -3.92 -10.85 -3.01
N ALA A 15 -3.74 -9.79 -3.80
CA ALA A 15 -2.51 -9.56 -4.58
C ALA A 15 -1.34 -8.99 -3.76
N HIS A 16 -1.60 -8.46 -2.56
CA HIS A 16 -0.60 -7.80 -1.70
C HIS A 16 -0.51 -8.47 -0.32
N VAL A 17 0.02 -9.70 -0.31
CA VAL A 17 0.34 -10.45 0.90
C VAL A 17 1.84 -10.45 1.13
N THR A 18 2.26 -10.38 2.39
CA THR A 18 3.67 -10.56 2.76
C THR A 18 4.03 -12.03 2.61
N VAL A 19 5.18 -12.31 2.01
CA VAL A 19 5.66 -13.66 1.71
C VAL A 19 7.09 -13.83 2.21
N GLY A 20 7.51 -15.08 2.43
CA GLY A 20 8.84 -15.38 2.93
C GLY A 20 9.01 -15.13 4.43
N GLN A 21 10.23 -14.78 4.82
CA GLN A 21 10.63 -14.53 6.21
C GLN A 21 11.20 -13.13 6.35
N VAL A 22 11.09 -12.57 7.55
CA VAL A 22 11.72 -11.28 7.87
C VAL A 22 13.23 -11.43 7.81
N ARG A 23 13.91 -10.52 7.11
CA ARG A 23 15.37 -10.47 6.96
C ARG A 23 15.91 -9.26 7.70
N HIS A 24 16.84 -9.50 8.63
CA HIS A 24 17.57 -8.44 9.33
C HIS A 24 18.89 -8.15 8.61
N ARG A 25 19.14 -6.87 8.34
CA ARG A 25 20.37 -6.39 7.71
C ARG A 25 21.36 -5.90 8.76
N PRO A 26 22.69 -5.94 8.48
CA PRO A 26 23.73 -5.47 9.40
C PRO A 26 23.64 -3.98 9.78
N ASP A 27 22.98 -3.17 8.94
CA ASP A 27 22.76 -1.73 9.14
C ASP A 27 21.53 -1.40 10.02
N GLY A 28 20.90 -2.42 10.60
CA GLY A 28 19.65 -2.25 11.37
C GLY A 28 18.39 -2.24 10.50
N GLY A 29 18.52 -2.41 9.18
CA GLY A 29 17.39 -2.60 8.29
C GLY A 29 16.64 -3.91 8.53
N VAL A 30 15.34 -3.90 8.32
CA VAL A 30 14.45 -5.06 8.46
C VAL A 30 13.57 -5.10 7.22
N GLU A 31 13.61 -6.22 6.50
CA GLU A 31 12.89 -6.40 5.24
C GLU A 31 11.96 -7.61 5.22
N ILE A 32 10.91 -7.54 4.40
CA ILE A 32 10.09 -8.69 3.99
C ILE A 32 9.55 -8.48 2.57
N ASP A 33 9.36 -9.55 1.83
CA ASP A 33 8.84 -9.47 0.46
C ASP A 33 7.30 -9.41 0.44
N CYS A 34 6.76 -8.69 -0.53
CA CYS A 34 5.35 -8.68 -0.88
C CYS A 34 5.14 -9.52 -2.15
N SER A 35 4.02 -10.24 -2.25
CA SER A 35 3.65 -11.05 -3.42
C SER A 35 3.57 -10.27 -4.73
N CYS A 36 3.48 -8.94 -4.68
CA CYS A 36 3.55 -8.08 -5.85
C CYS A 36 4.99 -7.84 -6.35
N GLY A 37 6.00 -8.43 -5.71
CA GLY A 37 7.42 -8.29 -6.05
C GLY A 37 8.16 -7.14 -5.36
N MET A 38 7.49 -6.38 -4.48
CA MET A 38 8.13 -5.30 -3.73
C MET A 38 8.81 -5.83 -2.46
N VAL A 39 10.03 -5.36 -2.20
CA VAL A 39 10.69 -5.53 -0.89
C VAL A 39 10.24 -4.40 0.02
N LEU A 40 9.60 -4.74 1.14
CA LEU A 40 9.15 -3.79 2.15
C LEU A 40 10.23 -3.68 3.22
N THR A 41 10.58 -2.46 3.63
CA THR A 41 11.66 -2.16 4.58
C THR A 41 11.25 -1.10 5.61
N ASN A 42 11.86 -1.11 6.80
CA ASN A 42 11.89 0.07 7.67
C ASN A 42 12.79 1.18 7.09
N GLY A 43 12.71 2.37 7.70
CA GLY A 43 13.55 3.53 7.42
C GLY A 43 13.93 4.23 8.72
N PRO A 44 14.60 5.40 8.64
CA PRO A 44 15.06 6.12 9.84
C PRO A 44 13.92 6.48 10.80
N ASP A 45 12.78 6.90 10.24
CA ASP A 45 11.65 7.45 11.00
C ASP A 45 10.37 6.62 10.86
N TRP A 46 10.45 5.42 10.26
CA TRP A 46 9.31 4.52 10.10
C TRP A 46 9.69 3.05 10.26
N SER A 47 8.77 2.29 10.81
CA SER A 47 8.85 0.85 11.00
C SER A 47 8.51 0.06 9.72
N LEU A 48 8.91 -1.21 9.70
CA LEU A 48 8.51 -2.13 8.65
C LEU A 48 6.98 -2.30 8.56
N ASP A 49 6.29 -2.33 9.71
CA ASP A 49 4.83 -2.46 9.74
C ASP A 49 4.14 -1.22 9.15
N GLU A 50 4.70 -0.02 9.37
CA GLU A 50 4.22 1.20 8.70
C GLU A 50 4.33 1.10 7.18
N HIS A 51 5.46 0.64 6.66
CA HIS A 51 5.63 0.42 5.23
C HIS A 51 4.62 -0.62 4.71
N ILE A 52 4.43 -1.75 5.40
CA ILE A 52 3.44 -2.77 5.02
C ILE A 52 2.02 -2.18 4.96
N ARG A 53 1.62 -1.40 5.97
CA ARG A 53 0.29 -0.78 6.03
C ARG A 53 0.09 0.23 4.92
N LEU A 54 1.06 1.12 4.70
CA LEU A 54 1.01 2.14 3.66
C LEU A 54 0.91 1.50 2.27
N HIS A 55 1.81 0.57 1.95
CA HIS A 55 1.84 -0.14 0.67
C HIS A 55 0.49 -0.81 0.35
N ARG A 56 -0.10 -1.52 1.31
CA ARG A 56 -1.41 -2.16 1.14
C ARG A 56 -2.56 -1.15 1.01
N ALA A 57 -2.46 -0.02 1.72
CA ALA A 57 -3.44 1.06 1.62
C ALA A 57 -3.41 1.72 0.23
N GLU A 58 -2.21 1.98 -0.31
CA GLU A 58 -1.99 2.51 -1.66
C GLU A 58 -2.53 1.56 -2.72
N ALA A 59 -2.17 0.28 -2.66
CA ALA A 59 -2.66 -0.73 -3.60
C ALA A 59 -4.20 -0.80 -3.61
N ARG A 60 -4.81 -0.78 -2.42
CA ARG A 60 -6.27 -0.74 -2.27
C ARG A 60 -6.86 0.55 -2.84
N TYR A 61 -6.21 1.70 -2.59
CA TYR A 61 -6.66 3.00 -3.09
C TYR A 61 -6.66 3.03 -4.63
N VAL A 62 -5.57 2.59 -5.27
CA VAL A 62 -5.46 2.51 -6.73
C VAL A 62 -6.55 1.61 -7.31
N ALA A 63 -6.72 0.41 -6.76
CA ALA A 63 -7.71 -0.55 -7.24
C ALA A 63 -9.15 -0.04 -7.13
N LEU A 64 -9.49 0.66 -6.03
CA LEU A 64 -10.81 1.25 -5.85
C LEU A 64 -11.03 2.45 -6.75
N SER A 65 -10.02 3.31 -6.91
CA SER A 65 -10.09 4.51 -7.76
C SER A 65 -10.31 4.16 -9.24
N ALA A 66 -9.74 3.05 -9.71
CA ALA A 66 -9.90 2.58 -11.08
C ALA A 66 -11.35 2.15 -11.43
N VAL A 67 -12.14 1.73 -10.44
CA VAL A 67 -13.51 1.24 -10.63
C VAL A 67 -14.57 2.13 -9.97
N ALA A 68 -14.15 3.28 -9.45
CA ALA A 68 -15.04 4.22 -8.79
C ALA A 68 -16.07 4.77 -9.81
N PRO A 69 -17.38 4.75 -9.49
CA PRO A 69 -18.41 5.34 -10.35
C PRO A 69 -18.17 6.83 -10.58
N ALA A 70 -18.69 7.35 -11.69
CA ALA A 70 -18.74 8.79 -11.92
C ALA A 70 -19.49 9.48 -10.75
N GLY A 71 -18.94 10.57 -10.22
CA GLY A 71 -19.47 11.30 -9.07
C GLY A 71 -18.94 10.85 -7.70
N MET A 72 -18.23 9.73 -7.61
CA MET A 72 -17.51 9.37 -6.38
C MET A 72 -16.19 10.16 -6.33
N PRO A 73 -15.87 10.86 -5.21
CA PRO A 73 -14.60 11.57 -5.08
C PRO A 73 -13.43 10.60 -5.28
N ARG A 74 -12.67 10.79 -6.36
CA ARG A 74 -11.31 10.22 -6.52
C ARG A 74 -10.39 11.18 -5.75
N LEU A 75 -9.43 10.70 -4.95
CA LEU A 75 -8.60 11.65 -4.20
C LEU A 75 -7.89 12.59 -5.17
N LEU A 76 -8.02 13.86 -4.78
CA LEU A 76 -7.73 15.10 -5.46
C LEU A 76 -6.22 15.31 -5.65
N PRO A 77 -5.81 16.24 -6.53
CA PRO A 77 -4.46 16.78 -6.50
C PRO A 77 -4.06 17.15 -5.07
N VAL A 78 -2.90 16.68 -4.63
CA VAL A 78 -2.34 16.96 -3.31
C VAL A 78 -1.62 18.31 -3.38
N GLY A 79 -2.04 19.26 -2.54
CA GLY A 79 -1.37 20.54 -2.40
C GLY A 79 0.05 20.37 -1.83
N VAL A 80 0.99 21.19 -2.30
CA VAL A 80 2.40 21.14 -1.90
C VAL A 80 2.62 21.37 -0.40
N ASP A 81 1.64 21.98 0.28
CA ASP A 81 1.58 22.27 1.71
C ASP A 81 1.30 21.04 2.59
N ARG A 82 0.86 19.93 2.00
CA ARG A 82 0.52 18.68 2.71
C ARG A 82 1.54 17.57 2.49
N LEU A 83 2.57 17.85 1.70
CA LEU A 83 3.72 16.97 1.58
C LEU A 83 4.61 17.21 2.82
N PRO A 84 5.21 16.16 3.41
CA PRO A 84 6.26 16.37 4.40
C PRO A 84 7.36 17.27 3.81
N LEU A 85 7.89 18.17 4.65
CA LEU A 85 8.91 19.17 4.30
C LEU A 85 10.19 18.53 3.72
#